data_AF-A0A931XU29-F1
#
_entry.id   AF-A0A931XU29-F1
#
_cell.length_a   1.000
_cell.length_b   1.000
_cell.length_c   1.000
_cell.angle_alpha   90.00
_cell.angle_beta   90.00
_cell.angle_gamma   90.00
#
_symmetry.space_group_name_H-M   'P 1'
#
loop_
_entity.id
_entity.type
_entity.pdbx_description
1 polymer ?
#
loop_
_entity_poly.entity_id
_entity_poly.type
_entity_poly.pdbx_seq_one_letter_code
_entity_poly.pdbx_strand_id
1 'polypeptide(L)' 'MIRLKRVYDRPSEDDGLRILVERLWPRGFTRARAAIELWSRDARMHARPAFSPG' A
#
# COMPACT_ATOMS: atom_id res chain seq x y z
N MET A 1 -1.39 -15.33 1.39
CA MET A 1 -0.02 -14.77 1.41
C MET A 1 -0.13 -13.30 1.02
N ILE A 2 0.45 -12.37 1.79
CA ILE A 2 0.47 -10.94 1.44
C ILE A 2 1.88 -10.62 0.95
N ARG A 3 1.99 -9.88 -0.16
CA ARG A 3 3.28 -9.47 -0.75
C ARG A 3 3.40 -7.95 -0.76
N LEU A 4 4.60 -7.45 -0.47
CA LEU A 4 4.92 -6.03 -0.57
C LEU A 4 5.56 -5.74 -1.93
N LYS A 5 5.06 -4.73 -2.63
CA LYS A 5 5.54 -4.30 -3.95
C LYS A 5 5.37 -2.79 -4.07
N ARG A 6 6.32 -2.08 -4.70
CA ARG A 6 6.15 -0.64 -4.90
C ARG A 6 5.16 -0.39 -6.01
N VAL A 7 4.46 0.75 -5.94
CA VAL A 7 3.54 1.17 -7.01
C VAL A 7 4.24 1.43 -8.35
N TYR A 8 5.55 1.69 -8.31
CA TYR A 8 6.40 1.87 -9.48
C TYR A 8 6.85 0.56 -10.13
N ASP A 9 6.78 -0.56 -9.40
CA ASP A 9 7.07 -1.87 -9.97
C ASP A 9 5.97 -2.29 -10.94
N ARG A 10 6.38 -2.90 -12.06
CA ARG A 10 5.44 -3.34 -13.10
C ARG A 10 4.41 -4.32 -12.50
N PRO A 11 3.10 -4.13 -12.76
CA PRO A 11 2.09 -5.13 -12.42
C PRO A 11 2.43 -6.49 -13.03
N SER A 12 2.12 -7.54 -12.29
CA SER A 12 2.18 -8.93 -12.72
C SER A 12 0.79 -9.55 -12.57
N GLU A 13 0.46 -10.49 -13.44
CA GLU A 13 -0.79 -11.26 -13.36
C GLU A 13 -0.87 -12.08 -12.05
N ASP A 14 0.28 -12.44 -11.47
CA ASP A 14 0.36 -13.14 -10.18
C ASP A 14 0.20 -12.21 -8.96
N ASP A 15 0.05 -10.89 -9.16
CA ASP A 15 -0.16 -9.96 -8.03
C ASP A 15 -1.56 -10.09 -7.42
N GLY A 16 -2.54 -10.64 -8.17
CA GLY A 16 -3.93 -10.75 -7.74
C GLY A 16 -4.53 -9.38 -7.41
N LEU A 17 -5.13 -9.24 -6.22
CA LEU A 17 -5.72 -7.97 -5.75
C LEU A 17 -4.63 -7.02 -5.24
N ARG A 18 -4.49 -5.85 -5.88
CA ARG A 18 -3.52 -4.84 -5.44
C ARG A 18 -4.19 -3.69 -4.69
N ILE A 19 -3.69 -3.46 -3.47
CA ILE A 19 -4.18 -2.40 -2.57
C ILE A 19 -3.06 -1.39 -2.33
N LEU A 20 -3.31 -0.12 -2.66
CA LEU A 20 -2.42 0.98 -2.28
C LEU A 20 -2.71 1.40 -0.85
N VAL A 21 -1.71 1.37 0.03
CA VAL A 21 -1.80 1.78 1.44
C VAL A 21 -1.16 3.14 1.72
N GLU A 22 -0.63 3.79 0.68
CA GLU A 22 -0.07 5.13 0.80
C GLU A 22 -1.17 6.17 0.96
N ARG A 23 -0.91 7.21 1.77
CA ARG A 23 -1.87 8.30 1.97
C ARG A 23 -2.01 9.19 0.75
N LEU A 24 -0.91 9.34 0.00
CA LEU A 24 -0.84 10.14 -1.20
C LEU A 24 -0.79 9.24 -2.43
N TRP A 25 -1.54 9.62 -3.45
CA TRP A 25 -1.45 8.95 -4.73
C TRP A 25 -0.11 9.30 -5.42
N PRO A 26 0.64 8.33 -5.96
CA PRO A 26 1.88 8.59 -6.67
C PRO A 26 1.64 9.49 -7.89
N ARG A 27 2.42 10.57 -8.00
CA ARG A 27 2.30 11.50 -9.13
C ARG A 27 2.69 10.80 -10.44
N GLY A 28 2.01 11.12 -11.53
CA GLY A 28 2.28 10.56 -12.87
C GLY A 28 1.82 9.11 -13.07
N PHE A 29 1.14 8.52 -12.09
CA PHE A 29 0.50 7.21 -12.21
C PHE A 29 -1.01 7.36 -12.25
N THR A 30 -1.67 6.58 -13.10
CA THR A 30 -3.11 6.40 -13.04
C THR A 30 -3.43 5.10 -12.32
N ARG A 31 -4.66 4.98 -11.80
CA ARG A 31 -5.11 3.76 -11.13
C ARG A 31 -5.01 2.53 -12.03
N ALA A 32 -5.31 2.69 -13.32
CA ALA A 32 -5.16 1.65 -14.34
C ALA A 32 -3.68 1.30 -14.57
N ARG A 33 -2.80 2.29 -14.73
CA ARG A 33 -1.36 2.06 -14.96
C ARG A 33 -0.69 1.33 -13.78
N ALA A 34 -1.15 1.62 -12.57
CA ALA A 34 -0.65 0.98 -11.35
C ALA A 34 -1.33 -0.37 -11.07
N ALA A 35 -2.38 -0.73 -11.81
CA ALA A 35 -3.28 -1.85 -11.52
C ALA A 35 -3.67 -1.87 -10.04
N ILE A 36 -4.26 -0.78 -9.54
CA ILE A 36 -4.69 -0.68 -8.13
C ILE A 36 -6.21 -0.79 -8.04
N GLU A 37 -6.67 -1.83 -7.38
CA GLU A 37 -8.10 -2.11 -7.24
C GLU A 37 -8.67 -1.39 -6.05
N LEU A 38 -7.88 -1.13 -5.00
CA LEU A 38 -8.32 -0.46 -3.78
C LEU A 38 -7.27 0.53 -3.26
N TRP A 39 -7.72 1.66 -2.71
CA TRP A 39 -6.84 2.66 -2.10
C TRP A 39 -7.22 2.90 -0.63
N SER A 40 -6.42 2.36 0.27
CA SER A 40 -6.54 2.50 1.71
C SER A 40 -5.72 3.70 2.21
N ARG A 41 -6.32 4.88 2.14
CA ARG A 41 -5.69 6.14 2.56
C ARG A 41 -5.47 6.27 4.07
N ASP A 42 -6.27 5.55 4.84
CA ASP A 42 -6.32 5.67 6.30
C ASP A 42 -5.44 4.63 7.01
N ALA A 43 -4.49 4.02 6.29
CA ALA A 43 -3.51 3.13 6.88
C ALA A 43 -2.61 3.92 7.84
N ARG A 44 -3.02 3.98 9.10
CA ARG A 44 -2.24 4.57 10.19
C ARG A 44 -1.30 3.52 10.77
N MET A 45 -0.03 3.87 10.91
CA MET A 45 0.85 3.10 11.77
C MET A 45 0.38 3.27 13.20
N HIS A 46 -0.09 2.19 13.82
CA HIS A 46 -0.27 2.19 15.26
C HIS A 46 1.11 2.08 15.90
N ALA A 47 1.60 3.17 16.47
CA ALA A 47 2.79 3.14 17.29
C ALA A 47 2.51 2.24 18.50
N ARG A 48 3.34 1.21 18.71
CA ARG A 48 3.28 0.40 19.94
C ARG A 48 3.38 1.37 21.12
N PRO A 49 2.49 1.29 22.13
CA PRO A 49 2.67 2.09 23.33
C PRO A 49 4.07 1.78 23.86
N ALA A 50 4.86 2.83 24.10
CA ALA A 50 6.14 2.67 24.77
C ALA A 50 5.86 1.89 26.04
N PHE A 51 6.45 0.69 26.15
CA PHE A 51 6.36 -0.10 27.35
C PHE A 51 6.97 0.75 28.47
N SER A 52 6.14 1.30 29.34
CA SER A 52 6.58 1.93 30.59
C SER A 52 6.72 0.79 31.60
N PRO A 53 7.95 0.36 31.94
CA PRO A 53 8.13 -0.50 33.10
C PRO A 53 7.82 0.35 34.34
N GLY A 54 6.86 -0.11 35.13
CA GLY A 54 6.72 0.26 36.54
C GLY A 54 7.51 -0.68 37.41
#